data_AF-A0A956VL18-F1
#
_entry.id   AF-A0A956VL18-F1
#
_cell.length_a   1.000
_cell.length_b   1.000
_cell.length_c   1.000
_cell.angle_alpha   90.00
_cell.angle_beta   90.00
_cell.angle_gamma   90.00
#
_symmetry.space_group_name_H-M   'P 1'
#
loop_
_entity.id
_entity.type
_entity.pdbx_description
1 polymer ?
#
loop_
_entity_poly.entity_id
_entity_poly.type
_entity_poly.pdbx_seq_one_letter_code
_entity_poly.pdbx_strand_id
1 'polypeptide(L)'
;MRRGLAGALQAVDLDCVTAVEAENLGRSDAEQLTYASATGCVMYTQNVRDFRILHQDWAASGRQHAGIVALGDQRASIGVQVRALQRLVEMEEEIGFANRFFYLQNYRD
;
A
#
# COMPACT_ATOMS: atom_id res chain seq x y z
N MET A 1 12.23 -5.99 21.03
CA MET A 1 11.16 -6.36 20.07
C MET A 1 11.66 -6.12 18.66
N ARG A 2 11.68 -7.13 17.79
CA ARG A 2 11.81 -6.87 16.34
C ARG A 2 10.53 -6.16 15.90
N ARG A 3 10.61 -4.87 15.58
CA ARG A 3 9.48 -4.17 14.95
C ARG A 3 9.39 -4.67 13.51
N GLY A 4 8.28 -5.31 13.16
CA GLY A 4 7.94 -5.55 11.75
C GLY A 4 7.71 -4.22 11.03
N LEU A 5 7.40 -4.27 9.73
CA LEU A 5 7.19 -3.07 8.92
C LEU A 5 6.20 -2.09 9.57
N ALA A 6 5.05 -2.58 10.06
CA ALA A 6 4.04 -1.75 10.71
C ALA A 6 4.59 -0.93 11.90
N GLY A 7 5.30 -1.57 12.82
CA GLY A 7 5.92 -0.86 13.94
C GLY A 7 7.06 0.08 13.54
N ALA A 8 7.67 -0.13 12.38
CA ALA A 8 8.68 0.77 11.82
C ALA A 8 8.04 1.99 11.14
N LEU A 9 6.88 1.84 10.50
CA LEU A 9 6.08 2.94 9.94
C LEU A 9 5.52 3.85 11.03
N GLN A 10 4.97 3.26 12.10
CA GLN A 10 4.49 4.03 13.25
C GLN A 10 5.61 4.84 13.92
N ALA A 11 6.86 4.37 13.86
CA ALA A 11 8.01 5.08 14.42
C ALA A 11 8.40 6.35 13.64
N VAL A 12 7.85 6.51 12.43
CA VAL A 12 8.08 7.66 11.55
C VAL A 12 6.76 8.40 11.24
N ASP A 13 5.78 8.28 12.14
CA ASP A 13 4.46 8.92 12.06
C ASP A 13 3.65 8.58 10.80
N LEU A 14 3.95 7.43 10.17
CA LEU A 14 3.11 6.86 9.12
C LEU A 14 2.14 5.85 9.74
N ASP A 15 0.86 6.22 9.78
CA ASP A 15 -0.20 5.35 10.26
C ASP A 15 -0.44 4.18 9.29
N CYS A 16 -0.64 2.99 9.85
CA CYS A 16 -0.90 1.80 9.05
C CYS A 16 -1.71 0.78 9.86
N VAL A 17 -2.58 0.07 9.16
CA VAL A 17 -3.34 -1.07 9.70
C VAL A 17 -2.93 -2.33 8.95
N THR A 18 -2.64 -3.40 9.68
CA THR A 18 -2.34 -4.70 9.09
C THR A 18 -3.64 -5.47 8.79
N ALA A 19 -3.59 -6.43 7.86
CA ALA A 19 -4.72 -7.33 7.62
C ALA A 19 -5.12 -8.16 8.86
N VAL A 20 -4.19 -8.35 9.81
CA VAL A 20 -4.47 -9.01 11.08
C VAL A 20 -5.31 -8.10 11.98
N GLU A 21 -4.89 -6.85 12.16
CA GLU A 21 -5.61 -5.86 12.97
C GLU A 21 -6.98 -5.51 12.38
N ALA A 22 -7.09 -5.54 11.05
CA ALA A 22 -8.36 -5.36 10.35
C ALA A 22 -9.26 -6.61 10.32
N GLU A 23 -8.84 -7.72 10.95
CA GLU A 23 -9.55 -9.02 10.92
C GLU A 23 -9.87 -9.51 9.50
N ASN A 24 -9.02 -9.15 8.54
CA ASN A 24 -9.19 -9.44 7.12
C ASN A 24 -8.29 -10.58 6.62
N LEU A 25 -7.57 -11.27 7.51
CA LEU A 25 -6.77 -12.42 7.12
C LEU A 25 -7.62 -13.45 6.35
N GLY A 26 -7.09 -13.93 5.22
CA GLY A 26 -7.76 -14.92 4.37
C GLY A 26 -8.80 -14.34 3.39
N ARG A 27 -9.14 -13.05 3.46
CA ARG A 27 -9.96 -12.39 2.43
C ARG A 27 -9.21 -12.25 1.12
N SER A 28 -9.94 -12.26 0.00
CA SER A 28 -9.40 -12.10 -1.35
C SER A 28 -8.81 -10.71 -1.58
N ASP A 29 -7.92 -10.57 -2.55
CA ASP A 29 -7.31 -9.28 -2.92
C ASP A 29 -8.36 -8.20 -3.24
N ALA A 30 -9.47 -8.59 -3.88
CA ALA A 30 -10.59 -7.70 -4.17
C ALA A 30 -11.28 -7.19 -2.90
N GLU A 31 -11.48 -8.06 -1.91
CA GLU A 31 -12.05 -7.70 -0.61
C GLU A 31 -11.08 -6.83 0.21
N GLN A 32 -9.78 -7.13 0.16
CA GLN A 32 -8.75 -6.32 0.81
C GLN A 32 -8.74 -4.89 0.23
N LEU A 33 -8.75 -4.75 -1.10
CA LEU A 33 -8.77 -3.42 -1.75
C LEU A 33 -10.08 -2.68 -1.45
N THR A 34 -11.20 -3.41 -1.39
CA THR A 34 -12.52 -2.85 -1.05
C THR A 34 -12.53 -2.31 0.37
N TYR A 35 -12.03 -3.09 1.33
CA TYR A 35 -11.88 -2.64 2.72
C TYR A 35 -10.98 -1.40 2.82
N ALA A 36 -9.76 -1.48 2.28
CA ALA A 36 -8.80 -0.38 2.36
C ALA A 36 -9.38 0.91 1.75
N SER A 37 -10.08 0.80 0.62
CA SER A 37 -10.73 1.96 -0.01
C SER A 37 -11.88 2.51 0.81
N ALA A 38 -12.69 1.65 1.43
CA ALA A 38 -13.81 2.06 2.28
C ALA A 38 -13.34 2.76 3.57
N THR A 39 -12.15 2.41 4.07
CA THR A 39 -11.54 3.05 5.26
C THR A 39 -10.59 4.20 4.92
N GLY A 40 -10.46 4.57 3.64
CA GLY A 40 -9.53 5.62 3.20
C GLY A 40 -8.05 5.24 3.28
N CYS A 41 -7.74 3.96 3.47
CA CYS A 41 -6.38 3.44 3.53
C CYS A 41 -5.81 3.15 2.14
N VAL A 42 -4.57 3.55 1.91
CA VAL A 42 -3.79 3.13 0.74
C VAL A 42 -3.36 1.68 0.92
N MET A 43 -3.64 0.82 -0.05
CA MET A 43 -3.26 -0.59 0.01
C MET A 43 -1.76 -0.76 -0.21
N TYR A 44 -1.06 -1.39 0.75
CA TYR A 44 0.33 -1.80 0.58
C TYR A 44 0.44 -3.32 0.37
N THR A 45 1.10 -3.77 -0.69
CA THR A 45 1.14 -5.20 -1.06
C THR A 45 2.45 -5.64 -1.71
N GLN A 46 2.80 -6.91 -1.51
CA GLN A 46 3.84 -7.61 -2.27
C GLN A 46 3.26 -8.41 -3.46
N ASN A 47 1.93 -8.57 -3.53
CA ASN A 47 1.26 -9.22 -4.65
C ASN A 47 1.04 -8.23 -5.81
N VAL A 48 2.13 -7.92 -6.52
CA VAL A 48 2.12 -6.90 -7.57
C VAL A 48 1.18 -7.26 -8.72
N ARG A 49 1.20 -8.51 -9.15
CA ARG A 49 0.49 -8.96 -10.36
C ARG A 49 -1.01 -8.81 -10.20
N ASP A 50 -1.56 -9.35 -9.11
CA ASP A 50 -3.01 -9.43 -8.96
C ASP A 50 -3.60 -8.05 -8.64
N PHE A 51 -2.90 -7.24 -7.83
CA PHE A 51 -3.33 -5.85 -7.59
C PHE A 51 -3.18 -4.95 -8.81
N ARG A 52 -2.26 -5.23 -9.74
CA ARG A 52 -2.18 -4.50 -11.01
C ARG A 52 -3.40 -4.78 -11.89
N ILE A 53 -3.82 -6.05 -11.97
CA ILE A 53 -5.03 -6.45 -12.70
C ILE A 53 -6.25 -5.81 -12.03
N LEU A 54 -6.37 -5.94 -10.71
CA LEU A 54 -7.48 -5.39 -9.95
C LEU A 54 -7.60 -3.85 -10.11
N HIS A 55 -6.49 -3.14 -10.12
CA HIS A 55 -6.46 -1.70 -10.42
C HIS A 55 -7.05 -1.37 -11.80
N GLN A 56 -6.67 -2.13 -12.84
CA GLN A 56 -7.20 -1.96 -14.19
C GLN A 56 -8.68 -2.28 -14.26
N ASP A 57 -9.13 -3.34 -13.58
CA ASP A 57 -10.54 -3.74 -13.51
C ASP A 57 -11.40 -2.67 -12.82
N TRP A 58 -10.91 -2.07 -11.74
CA TRP A 58 -11.60 -0.97 -11.06
C TRP A 58 -11.70 0.25 -11.96
N ALA A 59 -10.62 0.63 -12.64
CA ALA A 59 -10.63 1.75 -13.59
C ALA A 59 -11.60 1.49 -14.76
N ALA A 60 -11.59 0.29 -15.35
CA ALA A 60 -12.49 -0.09 -16.44
C ALA A 60 -13.97 -0.13 -16.02
N SER A 61 -14.25 -0.41 -14.75
CA SER A 61 -15.62 -0.41 -14.19
C SER A 61 -16.04 0.93 -13.60
N GLY A 62 -15.22 1.98 -13.71
CA GLY A 62 -15.50 3.30 -13.13
C GLY A 62 -15.50 3.32 -11.60
N ARG A 63 -14.96 2.28 -10.95
CA ARG A 63 -14.82 2.19 -9.49
C ARG A 63 -13.57 2.95 -9.05
N GLN A 64 -13.62 3.50 -7.83
CA GLN A 64 -12.52 4.25 -7.25
C GLN A 64 -11.95 3.59 -6.01
N HIS A 65 -10.62 3.50 -5.89
CA HIS A 65 -9.89 3.03 -4.72
C HIS A 65 -9.04 4.14 -4.09
N ALA A 66 -8.70 4.01 -2.81
CA ALA A 66 -7.90 5.00 -2.09
C ALA A 66 -6.43 5.08 -2.54
N GLY A 67 -5.93 4.04 -3.20
CA GLY A 67 -4.58 3.97 -3.77
C GLY A 67 -3.95 2.62 -3.54
N ILE A 68 -2.94 2.27 -4.34
CA ILE A 68 -2.20 1.01 -4.21
C ILE A 68 -0.70 1.30 -4.30
N VAL A 69 0.07 0.77 -3.36
CA VAL A 69 1.53 0.79 -3.34
C VAL A 69 2.04 -0.65 -3.35
N ALA A 70 2.72 -1.02 -4.43
CA ALA A 70 3.21 -2.36 -4.65
C ALA A 70 4.73 -2.43 -4.48
N LEU A 71 5.19 -3.41 -3.70
CA LEU A 71 6.59 -3.75 -3.55
C LEU A 71 6.96 -4.90 -4.50
N GLY A 72 7.64 -4.59 -5.61
CA GLY A 72 8.11 -5.60 -6.56
C GLY A 72 9.33 -6.39 -6.11
N ASP A 73 10.22 -5.77 -5.32
CA ASP A 73 11.43 -6.41 -4.81
C ASP A 73 11.30 -6.72 -3.32
N GLN A 74 10.97 -7.98 -3.04
CA GLN A 74 10.78 -8.55 -1.70
C GLN A 74 12.08 -8.65 -0.88
N ARG A 75 13.26 -8.42 -1.49
CA ARG A 75 14.55 -8.43 -0.76
C ARG A 75 14.83 -7.10 -0.07
N ALA A 76 14.04 -6.06 -0.32
CA ALA A 76 14.21 -4.78 0.35
C ALA A 76 14.05 -4.92 1.86
N SER A 77 15.03 -4.41 2.61
CA SER A 77 14.95 -4.39 4.07
C SER A 77 13.82 -3.47 4.54
N ILE A 78 13.33 -3.68 5.76
CA ILE A 78 12.31 -2.81 6.37
C ILE A 78 12.75 -1.34 6.32
N GLY A 79 14.01 -1.03 6.63
CA GLY A 79 14.51 0.35 6.58
C GLY A 79 14.48 0.97 5.19
N VAL A 80 14.73 0.19 4.13
CA VAL A 80 14.59 0.67 2.74
C VAL A 80 13.12 0.91 2.40
N GLN A 81 12.22 0.00 2.82
CA GLN A 81 10.79 0.15 2.58
C GLN A 81 10.21 1.38 3.28
N VAL A 82 10.58 1.62 4.55
CA VAL A 82 10.13 2.78 5.33
C VAL A 82 10.57 4.09 4.68
N ARG A 83 11.86 4.23 4.33
CA ARG A 83 12.35 5.45 3.66
C ARG A 83 11.66 5.72 2.33
N ALA A 84 11.46 4.67 1.53
CA ALA A 84 10.76 4.79 0.25
C ALA A 84 9.29 5.18 0.44
N LEU A 85 8.62 4.68 1.49
CA LEU A 85 7.23 5.04 1.80
C LEU A 85 7.11 6.48 2.28
N GLN A 86 8.03 6.96 3.13
CA GLN A 86 8.07 8.37 3.53
C GLN A 86 8.22 9.29 2.32
N ARG A 87 9.19 8.98 1.45
CA ARG A 87 9.42 9.76 0.23
C ARG A 87 8.21 9.75 -0.70
N LEU A 88 7.56 8.61 -0.85
CA LEU A 88 6.33 8.51 -1.62
C LEU A 88 5.23 9.42 -1.04
N VAL A 89 5.03 9.41 0.28
CA VAL A 89 4.04 10.28 0.94
C VAL A 89 4.37 11.76 0.73
N GLU A 90 5.63 12.16 0.90
CA GLU A 90 6.09 13.53 0.66
C GLU A 90 5.89 13.96 -0.81
N MET A 91 6.20 13.09 -1.77
CA MET A 91 6.09 13.43 -3.19
C MET A 91 4.65 13.47 -3.71
N GLU A 92 3.74 12.75 -3.08
CA GLU A 92 2.36 12.60 -3.53
C GLU A 92 1.35 13.35 -2.65
N GLU A 93 1.81 14.22 -1.75
CA GLU A 93 0.96 15.00 -0.84
C GLU A 93 -0.05 15.87 -1.60
N GLU A 94 0.38 16.54 -2.69
CA GLU A 94 -0.46 17.48 -3.43
C GLU A 94 -1.47 16.78 -4.37
N ILE A 95 -1.05 15.74 -5.08
CA ILE A 95 -1.91 15.02 -6.05
C ILE A 95 -2.77 13.96 -5.35
N GLY A 96 -2.26 13.38 -4.26
CA GLY A 96 -2.91 12.32 -3.51
C GLY A 96 -2.82 10.94 -4.17
N PHE A 97 -3.37 9.94 -3.49
CA PHE A 97 -3.21 8.52 -3.84
C PHE A 97 -4.40 7.91 -4.59
N ALA A 98 -5.55 8.59 -4.59
CA ALA A 98 -6.80 8.06 -5.11
C ALA A 98 -6.67 7.58 -6.55
N ASN A 99 -7.09 6.35 -6.81
CA ASN A 99 -7.06 5.69 -8.13
C ASN A 99 -5.68 5.57 -8.77
N ARG A 100 -4.60 5.67 -7.98
CA ARG A 100 -3.24 5.57 -8.47
C ARG A 100 -2.56 4.30 -7.97
N PHE A 101 -1.66 3.78 -8.80
CA PHE A 101 -0.87 2.60 -8.50
C PHE A 101 0.61 2.97 -8.55
N PHE A 102 1.28 2.78 -7.42
CA PHE A 102 2.69 3.11 -7.23
C PHE A 102 3.54 1.85 -7.12
N TYR A 103 4.72 1.93 -7.71
CA TYR A 103 5.78 0.97 -7.48
C TYR A 103 6.74 1.53 -6.45
N LEU A 104 6.83 0.89 -5.28
CA LEU A 104 7.65 1.43 -4.19
C LEU A 104 9.13 1.51 -4.56
N GLN A 105 9.62 0.66 -5.48
CA GLN A 105 11.00 0.72 -5.95
C GLN A 105 11.38 2.02 -6.68
N ASN A 106 10.41 2.78 -7.19
CA ASN A 106 10.66 4.06 -7.86
C ASN A 106 11.00 5.18 -6.87
N TYR A 107 10.85 4.94 -5.56
CA TYR A 107 11.09 5.89 -4.48
C TYR A 107 12.27 5.48 -3.60
N ARG A 108 13.05 4.48 -4.04
CA ARG A 108 14.31 4.10 -3.40
C ARG A 108 15.42 5.04 -3.88
N ASP A 109 16.27 5.48 -2.96
CA ASP A 109 17.54 6.14 -3.29
C ASP A 109 18.49 5.22 -4.07
#